data_AF-A7HI52-F1
#
_entry.id   AF-A7HI52-F1
#
_cell.length_a   1.000
_cell.length_b   1.000
_cell.length_c   1.000
_cell.angle_alpha   90.00
_cell.angle_beta   90.00
_cell.angle_gamma   90.00
#
_symmetry.space_group_name_H-M   'P 1'
#
loop_
_entity.id
_entity.type
_entity.pdbx_description
1 polymer ?
#
loop_
_entity_poly.entity_id
_entity_poly.type
_entity_poly.pdbx_seq_one_letter_code
_entity_poly.pdbx_strand_id
1 'polypeptide(L)'
;MAKKPPDAALPSAEKLMQTFRMSRDLVMFLKGEATRRGSDLTGYVTRVLEGLRNHFGLPPPAARLLDQDREALGLDPADYLLHLLYERSIAVREKGPAFDAKQTKR
;
A
#
# COMPACT_ATOMS: atom_id res chain seq x y z
N MET A 1 -0.80 43.47 27.89
CA MET A 1 -0.31 42.07 28.00
C MET A 1 -0.99 41.26 26.90
N ALA A 2 -0.26 40.87 25.86
CA ALA A 2 -0.83 40.17 24.71
C ALA A 2 -0.99 38.67 25.02
N LYS A 3 -2.21 38.16 24.81
CA LYS A 3 -2.63 36.77 25.04
C LYS A 3 -2.02 35.89 23.93
N LYS A 4 -1.07 35.03 24.29
CA LYS A 4 -0.48 34.01 23.39
C LYS A 4 -1.61 33.09 22.88
N PRO A 5 -1.74 32.82 21.57
CA PRO A 5 -2.74 31.87 21.09
C PRO A 5 -2.41 30.47 21.63
N PRO A 6 -3.43 29.62 21.85
CA PRO A 6 -3.20 28.27 22.33
C PRO A 6 -2.33 27.54 21.31
N ASP A 7 -1.23 26.95 21.79
CA ASP A 7 -0.44 25.99 21.03
C ASP A 7 -1.43 24.93 20.52
N ALA A 8 -1.70 24.94 19.21
CA ALA A 8 -2.41 23.86 18.55
C ALA A 8 -1.52 22.63 18.71
N ALA A 9 -1.78 21.85 19.77
CA ALA A 9 -1.17 20.57 19.99
C ALA A 9 -1.33 19.76 18.71
N LEU A 10 -0.20 19.58 18.00
CA LEU A 10 -0.10 18.60 16.93
C LEU A 10 -0.66 17.29 17.48
N PRO A 11 -1.59 16.60 16.79
CA PRO A 11 -2.02 15.29 17.23
C PRO A 11 -0.76 14.45 17.43
N SER A 12 -0.56 14.01 18.67
CA SER A 12 0.50 13.08 19.02
C SER A 12 0.47 11.97 17.97
N ALA A 13 1.59 11.81 17.26
CA ALA A 13 1.81 10.68 16.35
C ALA A 13 1.98 9.40 17.18
N GLU A 14 0.95 9.08 17.97
CA GLU A 14 0.96 8.00 18.93
C GLU A 14 1.05 6.69 18.14
N LYS A 15 2.22 6.05 18.24
CA LYS A 15 2.44 4.73 17.66
C LYS A 15 1.93 3.69 18.64
N LEU A 16 0.87 2.99 18.25
CA LEU A 16 0.37 1.85 19.02
C LEU A 16 1.20 0.60 18.71
N MET A 17 1.63 -0.11 19.76
CA MET A 17 2.30 -1.39 19.60
C MET A 17 1.26 -2.50 19.40
N GLN A 18 1.35 -3.20 18.28
CA GLN A 18 0.51 -4.36 17.96
C GLN A 18 1.38 -5.60 17.77
N THR A 19 0.99 -6.72 18.39
CA THR A 19 1.62 -8.02 18.15
C THR A 19 0.74 -8.86 17.24
N PHE A 20 1.36 -9.50 16.25
CA PHE A 20 0.70 -10.43 15.33
C PHE A 20 1.31 -11.82 15.47
N ARG A 21 0.49 -12.86 15.34
CA ARG A 21 0.96 -14.23 15.14
C ARG A 21 0.98 -14.51 13.64
N MET A 22 2.13 -14.92 13.12
CA MET A 22 2.35 -15.16 11.70
C MET A 22 3.09 -16.48 11.52
N SER A 23 2.93 -17.11 10.35
CA SER A 23 3.75 -18.27 10.01
C SER A 23 5.22 -17.88 9.91
N ARG A 24 6.11 -18.84 10.16
CA ARG A 24 7.57 -18.63 10.02
C ARG A 24 7.92 -18.11 8.63
N ASP A 25 7.33 -18.70 7.60
CA ASP A 25 7.62 -18.36 6.20
C ASP A 25 7.23 -16.92 5.88
N LEU A 26 6.08 -16.45 6.38
CA LEU A 26 5.66 -15.05 6.22
C LEU A 26 6.65 -14.11 6.91
N VAL A 27 7.07 -14.40 8.14
CA VAL A 27 8.05 -13.56 8.85
C VAL A 27 9.39 -13.52 8.10
N MET A 28 9.85 -14.64 7.57
CA MET A 28 11.08 -14.71 6.78
C MET A 28 10.97 -13.90 5.48
N PHE A 29 9.85 -14.02 4.78
CA PHE A 29 9.55 -13.23 3.58
C PHE A 29 9.59 -11.72 3.88
N LEU A 30 8.87 -11.28 4.91
CA LEU A 30 8.80 -9.86 5.29
C LEU A 30 10.17 -9.30 5.68
N LYS A 31 10.98 -10.07 6.43
CA LYS A 31 12.36 -9.68 6.78
C LYS A 31 13.25 -9.54 5.54
N GLY A 32 13.11 -10.46 4.58
CA GLY A 32 13.84 -10.42 3.32
C GLY A 32 13.49 -9.18 2.49
N GLU A 33 12.20 -8.87 2.38
CA GLU A 33 11.73 -7.66 1.69
C GLU A 33 12.18 -6.36 2.38
N ALA A 34 12.10 -6.29 3.70
CA ALA A 34 12.56 -5.16 4.48
C ALA A 34 14.06 -4.91 4.22
N THR A 35 14.88 -5.97 4.26
CA THR A 35 16.32 -5.91 3.98
C THR A 35 16.61 -5.43 2.56
N ARG A 36 15.91 -5.95 1.55
CA ARG A 36 16.06 -5.52 0.14
C ARG A 36 15.79 -4.03 -0.06
N ARG A 37 14.91 -3.45 0.75
CA ARG A 37 14.55 -2.03 0.69
C ARG A 37 15.35 -1.15 1.65
N GLY A 38 16.30 -1.71 2.40
CA GLY A 38 17.06 -0.97 3.41
C GLY A 38 16.21 -0.44 4.57
N SER A 39 15.09 -1.09 4.86
CA SER A 39 14.16 -0.69 5.94
C SER A 39 14.13 -1.75 7.04
N ASP A 40 13.86 -1.34 8.29
CA ASP A 40 13.52 -2.30 9.33
C ASP A 40 12.16 -2.98 9.07
N LEU A 41 11.92 -4.11 9.75
CA LEU A 41 10.70 -4.90 9.55
C LEU A 41 9.42 -4.11 9.86
N THR A 42 9.43 -3.29 10.92
CA THR A 42 8.27 -2.50 11.32
C THR A 42 7.96 -1.45 10.25
N GLY A 43 8.97 -0.70 9.81
CA GLY A 43 8.84 0.29 8.75
C GLY A 43 8.34 -0.30 7.44
N TYR A 44 8.84 -1.49 7.07
CA TYR A 44 8.34 -2.21 5.89
C TYR A 44 6.87 -2.59 6.03
N VAL A 45 6.50 -3.26 7.14
CA VAL A 45 5.12 -3.73 7.36
C VAL A 45 4.16 -2.55 7.46
N THR A 46 4.50 -1.49 8.20
CA THR A 46 3.68 -0.28 8.28
C THR A 46 3.48 0.35 6.91
N ARG A 47 4.54 0.48 6.09
CA ARG A 47 4.41 1.01 4.73
C ARG A 47 3.45 0.18 3.88
N VAL A 48 3.50 -1.15 3.98
CA VAL A 48 2.61 -2.03 3.20
C VAL A 48 1.16 -1.88 3.66
N LEU A 49 0.92 -1.86 4.98
CA LEU A 49 -0.43 -1.72 5.54
C LEU A 49 -1.03 -0.33 5.29
N GLU A 50 -0.23 0.73 5.43
CA GLU A 50 -0.64 2.08 5.04
C GLU A 50 -0.89 2.16 3.54
N GLY A 51 -0.04 1.54 2.73
CA GLY A 51 -0.20 1.44 1.29
C GLY A 51 -1.53 0.80 0.90
N LEU A 52 -1.91 -0.31 1.53
CA LEU A 52 -3.20 -0.93 1.31
C LEU A 52 -4.36 0.01 1.68
N ARG A 53 -4.22 0.76 2.78
CA ARG A 53 -5.24 1.72 3.23
C ARG A 53 -5.36 2.95 2.33
N ASN A 54 -4.28 3.39 1.70
CA ASN A 54 -4.21 4.68 0.99
C ASN A 54 -3.84 4.55 -0.50
N HIS A 55 -4.05 3.38 -1.09
CA HIS A 55 -3.70 3.08 -2.48
C HIS A 55 -2.23 3.38 -2.81
N PHE A 56 -1.32 3.04 -1.89
CA PHE A 56 0.13 3.22 -2.02
C PHE A 56 0.56 4.65 -2.37
N GLY A 57 -0.23 5.66 -1.96
CA GLY A 57 0.02 7.06 -2.23
C GLY A 57 -0.37 7.49 -3.65
N LEU A 58 -1.32 6.81 -4.31
CA LEU A 58 -1.89 7.30 -5.55
C LEU A 58 -2.47 8.71 -5.40
N PRO A 59 -2.37 9.57 -6.42
CA PRO A 59 -3.00 10.88 -6.40
C PRO A 59 -4.50 10.77 -6.09
N PRO A 60 -5.10 11.70 -5.32
CA PRO A 60 -6.50 11.59 -4.91
C PRO A 60 -7.52 11.38 -6.03
N PRO A 61 -7.35 11.92 -7.26
CA PRO A 61 -8.25 11.60 -8.36
C PRO A 61 -8.18 10.12 -8.79
N ALA A 62 -6.96 9.53 -8.84
CA ALA A 62 -6.78 8.14 -9.23
C ALA A 62 -7.29 7.18 -8.14
N ALA A 63 -6.99 7.47 -6.87
CA ALA A 63 -7.51 6.71 -5.74
C ALA A 63 -9.05 6.68 -5.74
N ARG A 64 -9.71 7.83 -5.96
CA ARG A 64 -11.16 7.92 -6.04
C ARG A 64 -11.77 7.07 -7.16
N LEU A 65 -11.12 6.95 -8.31
CA LEU A 65 -11.59 6.09 -9.39
C LEU A 65 -11.57 4.62 -8.99
N LEU A 66 -10.51 4.18 -8.31
CA LEU A 66 -10.40 2.81 -7.81
C LEU A 66 -11.40 2.52 -6.68
N ASP A 67 -11.66 3.49 -5.80
CA ASP A 67 -12.68 3.37 -4.76
C ASP A 67 -14.08 3.20 -5.36
N GLN A 68 -14.42 4.00 -6.38
CA GLN A 68 -15.71 3.91 -7.09
C GLN A 68 -15.87 2.57 -7.82
N ASP A 69 -14.82 2.12 -8.50
CA ASP A 69 -14.81 0.83 -9.20
C ASP A 69 -14.98 -0.34 -8.22
N ARG A 70 -14.23 -0.33 -7.12
CA ARG A 70 -14.39 -1.31 -6.03
C ARG A 70 -15.81 -1.34 -5.48
N GLU A 71 -16.40 -0.18 -5.21
CA GLU A 71 -17.77 -0.07 -4.71
C GLU A 71 -18.80 -0.58 -5.72
N ALA A 72 -18.62 -0.28 -7.00
CA ALA A 72 -19.48 -0.77 -8.07
C ALA A 72 -19.42 -2.31 -8.23
N LEU A 73 -18.25 -2.90 -8.00
CA LEU A 73 -18.05 -4.35 -7.99
C LEU A 73 -18.54 -5.02 -6.68
N GLY A 74 -18.85 -4.24 -5.64
CA GLY A 74 -19.27 -4.75 -4.34
C GLY A 74 -18.18 -5.52 -3.58
N LEU A 75 -16.90 -5.18 -3.83
CA LEU A 75 -15.76 -5.90 -3.27
C LEU A 75 -15.17 -5.18 -2.05
N ASP A 76 -14.62 -5.96 -1.12
CA ASP A 76 -13.78 -5.42 -0.05
C ASP A 76 -12.37 -5.08 -0.59
N PRO A 77 -11.51 -4.38 0.17
CA PRO A 77 -10.19 -4.00 -0.30
C PRO A 77 -9.26 -5.18 -0.69
N ALA A 78 -9.36 -6.32 0.00
CA ALA A 78 -8.51 -7.48 -0.27
C ALA A 78 -8.98 -8.23 -1.53
N ASP A 79 -10.29 -8.43 -1.66
CA ASP A 79 -10.91 -9.04 -2.85
C ASP A 79 -10.73 -8.16 -4.09
N TYR A 80 -10.77 -6.83 -3.93
CA TYR A 80 -10.48 -5.91 -5.02
C TYR A 80 -9.02 -6.00 -5.46
N LEU A 81 -8.06 -6.13 -4.53
CA LEU A 81 -6.65 -6.35 -4.89
C LEU A 81 -6.48 -7.67 -5.65
N LEU A 82 -7.17 -8.74 -5.23
CA LEU A 82 -7.17 -10.01 -5.95
C LEU A 82 -7.75 -9.85 -7.37
N HIS A 83 -8.87 -9.14 -7.50
CA HIS A 83 -9.48 -8.82 -8.79
C HIS A 83 -8.48 -8.09 -9.72
N LEU A 84 -7.80 -7.05 -9.22
CA LEU A 84 -6.79 -6.31 -10.00
C LEU A 84 -5.62 -7.20 -10.43
N LEU A 85 -5.13 -8.09 -9.56
CA LEU A 85 -4.07 -9.04 -9.89
C LEU A 85 -4.54 -10.05 -10.96
N TYR A 86 -5.77 -10.52 -10.86
CA TYR A 86 -6.37 -11.42 -11.84
C TYR A 86 -6.49 -10.76 -13.22
N GLU A 87 -7.05 -9.55 -13.30
CA GLU A 87 -7.15 -8.79 -14.56
C GLU A 87 -5.76 -8.54 -15.16
N ARG A 88 -4.78 -8.18 -14.33
CA ARG A 88 -3.40 -8.03 -14.79
C ARG A 88 -2.81 -9.34 -15.31
N SER A 89 -3.14 -10.47 -14.70
CA SER A 89 -2.67 -11.79 -15.15
C SER A 89 -3.21 -12.16 -16.53
N ILE A 90 -4.47 -11.82 -16.83
CA ILE A 90 -5.07 -11.99 -18.16
C ILE A 90 -4.29 -11.17 -19.18
N ALA A 91 -4.07 -9.88 -18.89
CA ALA A 91 -3.34 -8.99 -19.79
C ALA A 91 -1.89 -9.48 -20.05
N VAL A 92 -1.20 -9.98 -19.03
CA VAL A 92 0.16 -10.54 -19.17
C VAL A 92 0.15 -11.83 -20.01
N ARG A 93 -0.87 -12.70 -19.83
CA ARG A 93 -1.03 -13.92 -20.63
C ARG A 93 -1.21 -13.59 -22.12
N GLU A 94 -1.97 -12.53 -22.43
CA GLU A 94 -2.29 -12.16 -23.81
C GLU A 94 -1.18 -11.35 -24.50
N LYS A 95 -0.53 -10.45 -23.77
CA LYS A 95 0.41 -9.47 -24.34
C LYS A 95 1.88 -9.75 -24.03
N GLY A 96 2.14 -10.72 -23.15
CA GLY A 96 3.47 -11.06 -22.65
C GLY A 96 3.91 -10.22 -21.44
N PRO A 97 4.99 -10.62 -20.76
CA PRO A 97 5.52 -9.89 -19.61
C PRO A 97 5.97 -8.46 -19.97
N ALA A 98 5.68 -7.51 -19.07
CA ALA A 98 6.09 -6.10 -19.20
C ALA A 98 5.67 -5.41 -20.52
N PHE A 99 4.53 -5.81 -21.10
CA PHE A 99 4.01 -5.27 -22.36
C PHE A 99 3.75 -3.76 -22.36
N ASP A 100 3.60 -3.15 -21.18
CA ASP A 100 3.36 -1.72 -20.94
C ASP A 100 4.60 -0.98 -20.43
N ALA A 101 5.77 -1.64 -20.44
CA ALA A 101 7.02 -0.96 -20.12
C ALA A 101 7.29 0.14 -21.14
N LYS A 102 7.53 1.38 -20.67
CA LYS A 102 8.04 2.45 -21.52
C LYS A 102 9.36 1.98 -22.11
N GLN A 103 9.44 1.79 -23.43
CA GLN A 103 10.70 1.47 -24.09
C GLN A 103 11.70 2.58 -23.81
N THR A 104 12.63 2.34 -22.89
CA THR A 104 13.81 3.18 -22.76
C THR A 104 14.67 2.89 -23.98
N LYS A 105 14.58 3.74 -25.01
CA LYS A 105 15.59 3.76 -26.08
C LYS A 105 16.93 4.00 -25.39
N ARG A 106 17.81 2.99 -25.43
CA ARG A 106 19.23 3.16 -25.11
C ARG A 106 19.91 3.92 -26.23
#